data_AF-A0A2N5E751-F1
#
_entry.id   AF-A0A2N5E751-F1
#
_cell.length_a   1.000
_cell.length_b   1.000
_cell.length_c   1.000
_cell.angle_alpha   90.00
_cell.angle_beta   90.00
_cell.angle_gamma   90.00
#
_symmetry.space_group_name_H-M   'P 1'
#
loop_
_entity.id
_entity.type
_entity.pdbx_description
1 polymer ?
#
loop_
_entity_poly.entity_id
_entity_poly.type
_entity_poly.pdbx_seq_one_letter_code
_entity_poly.pdbx_strand_id
1 'polypeptide(L)'
;MKIWMSGLLALLAVPAAQAQDYRLAYSPSLKLEIYIDDVKSSQPEDWCRETLPLRIVAGGEKNPAVLDSFLPRVGNLIQKQCDTTTRLPFTLTDKAGATLAQGEALKSTHWQPKVLPEATTPPATADGPAVPLAPEQESGSKPTTFSLPNGCHFRTYWDASRDGSALFVPSGDSVTCTPDGWMTDRSDVSVTPSASAAPTALTFYRGFPLANLNPTSAALAVISADERQMLLSNHDKAPDSFLLLPFDHSLHAWRFDGRVILQIGRGDADNAATLKQAIEQAQAAYLPLLPAASTALTFLLVEKVSPETDPAAAAYRTVN
;
A
#
# COMPACT_ATOMS: atom_id res chain seq x y z
N MET A 1 65.96 30.09 -6.60
CA MET A 1 65.07 30.08 -7.78
C MET A 1 64.50 28.68 -7.98
N LYS A 2 63.28 28.61 -8.53
CA LYS A 2 62.48 27.44 -8.92
C LYS A 2 61.70 26.71 -7.83
N ILE A 3 60.51 27.25 -7.61
CA ILE A 3 59.32 26.56 -7.11
C ILE A 3 58.69 25.86 -8.32
N TRP A 4 58.32 24.58 -8.23
CA TRP A 4 57.46 23.96 -9.24
C TRP A 4 56.27 23.30 -8.57
N MET A 5 55.08 23.79 -8.92
CA MET A 5 53.77 23.22 -8.65
C MET A 5 53.63 21.87 -9.33
N SER A 6 53.00 20.91 -8.64
CA SER A 6 52.19 19.86 -9.25
C SER A 6 51.18 19.39 -8.22
N GLY A 7 49.93 19.80 -8.40
CA GLY A 7 48.80 19.34 -7.60
C GLY A 7 48.37 17.94 -8.03
N LEU A 8 48.13 17.07 -7.05
CA LEU A 8 47.36 15.85 -7.23
C LEU A 8 45.97 16.06 -6.65
N LEU A 9 44.95 16.11 -7.52
CA LEU A 9 43.57 15.84 -7.12
C LEU A 9 43.45 14.34 -6.85
N ALA A 10 43.28 13.96 -5.59
CA ALA A 10 42.85 12.62 -5.22
C ALA A 10 41.32 12.52 -5.40
N LEU A 11 40.86 11.92 -6.50
CA LEU A 11 39.50 11.39 -6.57
C LEU A 11 39.43 10.13 -5.72
N LEU A 12 38.89 10.24 -4.51
CA LEU A 12 38.47 9.08 -3.71
C LEU A 12 37.14 8.58 -4.29
N ALA A 13 37.20 7.50 -5.06
CA ALA A 13 36.04 6.73 -5.46
C ALA A 13 35.41 6.10 -4.20
N VAL A 14 34.18 6.48 -3.88
CA VAL A 14 33.37 5.80 -2.85
C VAL A 14 32.93 4.46 -3.43
N PRO A 15 33.20 3.31 -2.79
CA PRO A 15 32.67 2.04 -3.26
C PRO A 15 31.14 2.06 -3.12
N ALA A 16 30.44 1.99 -4.25
CA ALA A 16 29.03 1.63 -4.24
C ALA A 16 28.94 0.17 -3.79
N ALA A 17 28.34 -0.08 -2.62
CA ALA A 17 27.96 -1.43 -2.22
C ALA A 17 26.90 -1.91 -3.22
N GLN A 18 27.33 -2.65 -4.24
CA GLN A 18 26.42 -3.31 -5.18
C GLN A 18 25.85 -4.53 -4.46
N ALA A 19 24.54 -4.62 -4.36
CA ALA A 19 23.86 -5.82 -3.89
C ALA A 19 24.20 -6.97 -4.85
N GLN A 20 24.61 -8.13 -4.33
CA GLN A 20 25.04 -9.28 -5.14
C GLN A 20 24.00 -10.39 -5.06
N ASP A 21 23.76 -11.06 -6.19
CA ASP A 21 23.00 -12.31 -6.23
C ASP A 21 23.87 -13.45 -5.69
N TYR A 22 23.52 -13.97 -4.52
CA TYR A 22 24.25 -15.08 -3.92
C TYR A 22 23.65 -16.43 -4.31
N ARG A 23 24.39 -17.22 -5.09
CA ARG A 23 23.99 -18.58 -5.45
C ARG A 23 24.19 -19.53 -4.27
N LEU A 24 23.11 -19.80 -3.56
CA LEU A 24 23.08 -20.65 -2.37
C LEU A 24 23.28 -22.13 -2.70
N ALA A 25 22.64 -22.64 -3.75
CA ALA A 25 22.67 -24.06 -4.08
C ALA A 25 22.55 -24.32 -5.57
N TYR A 26 23.11 -25.44 -6.02
CA TYR A 26 23.00 -25.92 -7.39
C TYR A 26 22.79 -27.44 -7.39
N SER A 27 21.82 -27.90 -8.17
CA SER A 27 21.58 -29.32 -8.45
C SER A 27 21.94 -29.61 -9.90
N PRO A 28 23.07 -30.28 -10.18
CA PRO A 28 23.44 -30.67 -11.54
C PRO A 28 22.44 -31.65 -12.18
N SER A 29 21.91 -32.59 -11.39
CA SER A 29 20.99 -33.63 -11.89
C SER A 29 19.62 -33.07 -12.25
N LEU A 30 19.10 -32.13 -11.46
CA LEU A 30 17.82 -31.47 -11.73
C LEU A 30 17.98 -30.20 -12.58
N LYS A 31 19.24 -29.76 -12.82
CA LYS A 31 19.59 -28.49 -13.46
C LYS A 31 18.89 -27.30 -12.81
N LEU A 32 18.86 -27.26 -11.48
CA LEU A 32 18.25 -26.18 -10.70
C LEU A 32 19.33 -25.37 -9.99
N GLU A 33 19.28 -24.05 -10.13
CA GLU A 33 20.10 -23.10 -9.37
C GLU A 33 19.21 -22.31 -8.42
N ILE A 34 19.69 -22.06 -7.20
CA ILE A 34 19.01 -21.23 -6.20
C ILE A 34 19.87 -20.02 -5.88
N TYR A 35 19.21 -18.87 -5.90
CA TYR A 35 19.79 -17.58 -5.57
C TYR A 35 19.03 -16.95 -4.41
N ILE A 36 19.78 -16.22 -3.59
CA ILE A 36 19.26 -15.21 -2.67
C ILE A 36 19.69 -13.87 -3.28
N ASP A 37 18.69 -13.09 -3.66
CA ASP A 37 18.91 -11.83 -4.33
C ASP A 37 19.20 -10.72 -3.30
N ASP A 38 19.90 -9.68 -3.76
CA ASP A 38 20.18 -8.45 -3.03
C ASP A 38 20.89 -8.63 -1.67
N VAL A 39 21.89 -9.52 -1.59
CA VAL A 39 22.65 -9.71 -0.35
C VAL A 39 23.89 -8.82 -0.31
N LYS A 40 24.24 -8.37 0.90
CA LYS A 40 25.47 -7.60 1.15
C LYS A 40 26.73 -8.45 0.96
N SER A 41 26.65 -9.74 1.31
CA SER A 41 27.72 -10.71 1.07
C SER A 41 27.17 -12.15 1.10
N SER A 42 28.03 -13.13 0.78
CA SER A 42 27.69 -14.56 0.87
C SER A 42 27.68 -15.11 2.31
N GLN A 43 28.06 -14.32 3.31
CA GLN A 43 28.09 -14.78 4.70
C GLN A 43 26.68 -14.99 5.25
N PRO A 44 26.42 -16.07 6.01
CA PRO A 44 25.10 -16.35 6.58
C PRO A 44 24.47 -15.17 7.30
N GLU A 45 25.25 -14.43 8.07
CA GLU A 45 24.83 -13.23 8.80
C GLU A 45 24.27 -12.09 7.92
N ASP A 46 24.65 -12.01 6.64
CA ASP A 46 24.19 -10.97 5.72
C ASP A 46 22.90 -11.33 4.96
N TRP A 47 22.48 -12.59 5.02
CA TRP A 47 21.25 -13.06 4.36
C TRP A 47 20.30 -13.82 5.28
N CYS A 48 20.73 -14.17 6.50
CA CYS A 48 19.93 -14.91 7.48
C CYS A 48 18.80 -14.04 8.05
N ARG A 49 17.57 -14.50 7.85
CA ARG A 49 16.33 -13.83 8.29
C ARG A 49 15.21 -14.85 8.44
N GLU A 50 14.18 -14.48 9.20
CA GLU A 50 13.03 -15.35 9.47
C GLU A 50 12.31 -15.79 8.18
N THR A 51 12.14 -14.86 7.23
CA THR A 51 11.59 -15.13 5.90
C THR A 51 12.65 -14.87 4.85
N LEU A 52 13.10 -15.92 4.15
CA LEU A 52 14.20 -15.85 3.18
C LEU A 52 13.68 -16.17 1.76
N PRO A 53 13.48 -15.14 0.91
CA PRO A 53 13.09 -15.32 -0.48
C PRO A 53 14.16 -16.03 -1.29
N LEU A 54 13.72 -16.97 -2.14
CA LEU A 54 14.57 -17.74 -3.04
C LEU A 54 14.14 -17.55 -4.49
N ARG A 55 15.10 -17.32 -5.36
CA ARG A 55 14.92 -17.42 -6.81
C ARG A 55 15.50 -18.73 -7.30
N ILE A 56 14.66 -19.56 -7.90
CA ILE A 56 15.02 -20.87 -8.44
C ILE A 56 15.02 -20.77 -9.96
N VAL A 57 16.12 -21.15 -10.59
CA VAL A 57 16.28 -21.12 -12.05
C VAL A 57 16.35 -22.55 -12.59
N ALA A 58 15.38 -22.91 -13.42
CA ALA A 58 15.30 -24.19 -14.11
C ALA A 58 16.07 -24.14 -15.44
N GLY A 59 17.18 -24.86 -15.48
CA GLY A 59 17.92 -25.19 -16.69
C GLY A 59 17.51 -26.52 -17.34
N GLY A 60 16.53 -27.23 -16.76
CA GLY A 60 16.10 -28.56 -17.16
C GLY A 60 14.58 -28.70 -17.19
N GLU A 61 14.03 -29.52 -16.30
CA GLU A 61 12.59 -29.79 -16.21
C GLU A 61 11.83 -28.54 -15.74
N LYS A 62 10.79 -28.17 -16.49
CA LYS A 62 9.98 -26.96 -16.22
C LYS A 62 8.76 -27.23 -15.34
N ASN A 63 8.49 -28.48 -15.00
CA ASN A 63 7.39 -28.86 -14.14
C ASN A 63 7.71 -28.49 -12.67
N PRO A 64 6.88 -27.66 -12.01
CA PRO A 64 7.08 -27.27 -10.61
C PRO A 64 7.16 -28.44 -9.62
N ALA A 65 6.61 -29.61 -9.95
CA ALA A 65 6.68 -30.83 -9.14
C ALA A 65 8.13 -31.29 -8.87
N VAL A 66 9.11 -30.85 -9.67
CA VAL A 66 10.54 -31.10 -9.42
C VAL A 66 10.99 -30.57 -8.05
N LEU A 67 10.31 -29.54 -7.54
CA LEU A 67 10.63 -28.88 -6.27
C LEU A 67 10.30 -29.74 -5.04
N ASP A 68 9.35 -30.68 -5.14
CA ASP A 68 8.89 -31.53 -4.04
C ASP A 68 10.02 -32.34 -3.40
N SER A 69 11.01 -32.73 -4.21
CA SER A 69 12.18 -33.49 -3.76
C SER A 69 13.42 -32.62 -3.47
N PHE A 70 13.40 -31.37 -3.92
CA PHE A 70 14.55 -30.48 -3.93
C PHE A 70 14.51 -29.45 -2.80
N LEU A 71 13.39 -28.74 -2.63
CA LEU A 71 13.24 -27.69 -1.62
C LEU A 71 13.40 -28.20 -0.18
N PRO A 72 12.97 -29.42 0.19
CA PRO A 72 13.27 -29.97 1.51
C PRO A 72 14.76 -30.08 1.82
N ARG A 73 15.59 -30.39 0.82
CA ARG A 73 17.05 -30.49 1.00
C ARG A 73 17.69 -29.12 1.18
N VAL A 74 17.20 -28.15 0.42
CA VAL A 74 17.64 -26.75 0.48
C VAL A 74 17.25 -26.13 1.81
N GLY A 75 16.00 -26.30 2.25
CA GLY A 75 15.53 -25.80 3.54
C GLY A 75 16.31 -26.38 4.72
N ASN A 76 16.66 -27.67 4.67
CA ASN A 76 17.53 -28.28 5.67
C ASN A 76 18.98 -27.74 5.63
N LEU A 77 19.50 -27.37 4.44
CA LEU A 77 20.81 -26.72 4.32
C LEU A 77 20.79 -25.32 4.92
N ILE A 78 19.76 -24.52 4.58
CA ILE A 78 19.55 -23.17 5.12
C ILE A 78 19.43 -23.22 6.63
N GLN A 79 18.63 -24.14 7.18
CA GLN A 79 18.43 -24.27 8.61
C GLN A 79 19.73 -24.56 9.39
N LYS A 80 20.74 -25.19 8.76
CA LYS A 80 22.06 -25.41 9.38
C LYS A 80 22.92 -24.16 9.46
N GLN A 81 22.67 -23.20 8.57
CA GLN A 81 23.43 -21.95 8.45
C GLN A 81 22.69 -20.75 9.05
N CYS A 82 21.36 -20.82 9.09
CA CYS A 82 20.44 -19.82 9.60
C CYS A 82 19.24 -20.53 10.26
N ASP A 83 19.33 -20.73 11.58
CA ASP A 83 18.31 -21.45 12.35
C ASP A 83 17.02 -20.65 12.56
N THR A 84 17.11 -19.31 12.44
CA THR A 84 16.01 -18.35 12.54
C THR A 84 15.06 -18.39 11.35
N THR A 85 15.48 -18.87 10.18
CA THR A 85 14.60 -18.99 9.02
C THR A 85 13.47 -19.97 9.31
N THR A 86 12.24 -19.54 9.11
CA THR A 86 11.02 -20.33 9.26
C THR A 86 10.21 -20.40 7.96
N ARG A 87 10.45 -19.50 6.99
CA ARG A 87 9.69 -19.39 5.73
C ARG A 87 10.61 -19.17 4.53
N LEU A 88 10.32 -19.89 3.44
CA LEU A 88 11.02 -19.82 2.16
C LEU A 88 10.02 -19.57 1.03
N PRO A 89 9.61 -18.30 0.80
CA PRO A 89 8.91 -17.97 -0.44
C PRO A 89 9.86 -18.18 -1.62
N PHE A 90 9.37 -18.80 -2.69
CA PHE A 90 10.18 -19.11 -3.86
C PHE A 90 9.49 -18.68 -5.16
N THR A 91 10.32 -18.26 -6.11
CA THR A 91 9.93 -18.09 -7.51
C THR A 91 10.76 -19.03 -8.38
N LEU A 92 10.09 -19.91 -9.13
CA LEU A 92 10.71 -20.75 -10.14
C LEU A 92 10.64 -20.03 -11.49
N THR A 93 11.78 -19.87 -12.14
CA THR A 93 11.94 -19.25 -13.46
C THR A 93 12.69 -20.19 -14.39
N ASP A 94 12.55 -20.05 -15.70
CA ASP A 94 13.49 -20.66 -16.64
C ASP A 94 14.72 -19.77 -16.87
N LYS A 95 15.69 -20.26 -17.65
CA LYS A 95 16.92 -19.50 -17.97
C LYS A 95 16.67 -18.16 -18.70
N ALA A 96 15.50 -17.97 -19.30
CA ALA A 96 15.12 -16.72 -19.95
C ALA A 96 14.43 -15.74 -18.99
N GLY A 97 14.24 -16.14 -17.72
CA GLY A 97 13.55 -15.35 -16.70
C GLY A 97 12.03 -15.51 -16.72
N ALA A 98 11.47 -16.41 -17.55
CA ALA A 98 10.04 -16.65 -17.55
C ALA A 98 9.63 -17.41 -16.28
N THR A 99 8.69 -16.87 -15.52
CA THR A 99 8.15 -17.53 -14.32
C THR A 99 7.42 -18.81 -14.70
N LEU A 100 7.82 -19.92 -14.07
CA LEU A 100 7.22 -21.25 -14.24
C LEU A 100 6.29 -21.61 -13.07
N ALA A 101 6.59 -21.10 -11.87
CA ALA A 101 5.75 -21.25 -10.68
C ALA A 101 6.20 -20.29 -9.57
N GLN A 102 5.31 -20.02 -8.63
CA GLN A 102 5.61 -19.33 -7.38
C GLN A 102 4.98 -20.10 -6.23
N GLY A 103 5.55 -19.99 -5.04
CA GLY A 103 5.04 -20.73 -3.89
C GLY A 103 5.78 -20.41 -2.61
N GLU A 104 5.49 -21.20 -1.58
CA GLU A 104 6.15 -21.09 -0.29
C GLU A 104 6.48 -22.47 0.27
N ALA A 105 7.59 -22.56 0.99
CA ALA A 105 7.97 -23.71 1.82
C ALA A 105 8.20 -23.26 3.27
N LEU A 106 7.49 -23.90 4.22
CA LEU A 106 7.57 -23.55 5.65
C LEU A 106 8.33 -24.60 6.45
N LYS A 107 9.03 -24.17 7.50
CA LYS A 107 9.72 -25.07 8.45
C LYS A 107 8.75 -26.05 9.12
N SER A 108 7.56 -25.57 9.47
CA SER A 108 6.49 -26.34 10.10
C SER A 108 5.98 -27.49 9.23
N THR A 109 6.09 -27.35 7.90
CA THR A 109 5.72 -28.37 6.91
C THR A 109 6.95 -29.05 6.32
N HIS A 110 8.05 -29.12 7.07
CA HIS A 110 9.32 -29.73 6.63
C HIS A 110 9.84 -29.22 5.28
N TRP A 111 9.61 -27.92 5.01
CA TRP A 111 10.02 -27.24 3.80
C TRP A 111 9.40 -27.81 2.51
N GLN A 112 8.24 -28.47 2.62
CA GLN A 112 7.49 -28.91 1.46
C GLN A 112 6.94 -27.71 0.67
N PRO A 113 7.15 -27.67 -0.66
CA PRO A 113 6.68 -26.57 -1.47
C PRO A 113 5.17 -26.62 -1.67
N LYS A 114 4.53 -25.45 -1.53
CA LYS A 114 3.16 -25.22 -1.93
C LYS A 114 3.14 -24.21 -3.08
N VAL A 115 2.88 -24.71 -4.29
CA VAL A 115 2.77 -23.89 -5.50
C VAL A 115 1.43 -23.15 -5.49
N LEU A 116 1.46 -21.83 -5.69
CA LEU A 116 0.29 -20.98 -5.88
C LEU A 116 -0.25 -21.18 -7.31
N PRO A 117 -1.57 -21.31 -7.51
CA PRO A 117 -2.15 -21.52 -8.84
C PRO A 117 -1.87 -20.34 -9.78
N GLU A 118 -1.48 -20.66 -11.01
CA GLU A 118 -1.01 -19.74 -12.05
C GLU A 118 -2.14 -18.83 -12.56
N ALA A 119 -1.99 -17.51 -12.40
CA ALA A 119 -2.82 -16.54 -13.10
C ALA A 119 -2.27 -16.35 -14.52
N THR A 120 -3.04 -16.74 -15.54
CA THR A 120 -2.72 -16.53 -16.96
C THR A 120 -2.41 -15.06 -17.26
N THR A 121 -1.22 -14.82 -17.80
CA THR A 121 -0.57 -13.52 -18.07
C THR A 121 -1.03 -12.90 -19.39
N PRO A 122 -1.18 -11.56 -19.46
CA PRO A 122 -0.71 -10.75 -20.59
C PRO A 122 0.49 -9.85 -20.22
N PRO A 123 1.28 -9.38 -21.20
CA PRO A 123 2.71 -9.13 -21.03
C PRO A 123 3.09 -7.74 -20.50
N ALA A 124 4.15 -7.77 -19.67
CA ALA A 124 5.26 -6.82 -19.50
C ALA A 124 5.01 -5.35 -19.09
N THR A 125 5.68 -5.01 -17.98
CA THR A 125 6.32 -3.73 -17.65
C THR A 125 5.50 -2.73 -16.81
N ALA A 126 5.63 -2.85 -15.48
CA ALA A 126 5.95 -1.74 -14.58
C ALA A 126 6.31 -2.31 -13.19
N ASP A 127 7.41 -1.84 -12.62
CA ASP A 127 7.91 -2.13 -11.27
C ASP A 127 6.86 -1.87 -10.17
N GLY A 128 6.77 -2.80 -9.20
CA GLY A 128 6.03 -2.65 -7.94
C GLY A 128 5.21 -3.89 -7.55
N PRO A 129 5.45 -4.53 -6.38
CA PRO A 129 4.70 -5.73 -6.00
C PRO A 129 3.28 -5.37 -5.53
N ALA A 130 2.26 -5.86 -6.26
CA ALA A 130 0.93 -6.07 -5.67
C ALA A 130 1.00 -7.28 -4.73
N VAL A 131 0.59 -7.09 -3.49
CA VAL A 131 0.41 -8.17 -2.52
C VAL A 131 -1.06 -8.60 -2.57
N PRO A 132 -1.39 -9.89 -2.80
CA PRO A 132 -2.73 -10.38 -2.60
C PRO A 132 -2.97 -10.48 -1.09
N LEU A 133 -3.77 -9.55 -0.55
CA LEU A 133 -4.13 -9.56 0.87
C LEU A 133 -5.33 -10.49 1.06
N ALA A 134 -5.17 -11.53 1.88
CA ALA A 134 -6.28 -12.38 2.30
C ALA A 134 -7.17 -11.60 3.29
N PRO A 135 -8.46 -11.38 3.01
CA PRO A 135 -9.36 -10.69 3.92
C PRO A 135 -9.77 -11.59 5.10
N GLU A 136 -9.72 -11.06 6.31
CA GLU A 136 -10.45 -11.62 7.45
C GLU A 136 -11.91 -11.14 7.32
N GLN A 137 -12.78 -12.01 6.77
CA GLN A 137 -14.16 -11.65 6.44
C GLN A 137 -15.03 -11.58 7.70
N GLU A 138 -15.27 -10.38 8.22
CA GLU A 138 -16.47 -10.09 9.01
C GLU A 138 -17.57 -9.54 8.07
N SER A 139 -18.74 -10.19 8.09
CA SER A 139 -19.87 -9.79 7.26
C SER A 139 -20.59 -8.57 7.83
N GLY A 140 -20.71 -7.50 7.03
CA GLY A 140 -21.70 -6.44 7.18
C GLY A 140 -21.25 -5.19 7.95
N SER A 141 -21.30 -4.05 7.25
CA SER A 141 -21.24 -2.66 7.78
C SER A 141 -19.92 -2.13 8.33
N LYS A 142 -18.83 -2.90 8.31
CA LYS A 142 -17.50 -2.42 8.72
C LYS A 142 -16.47 -2.71 7.64
N PRO A 143 -15.50 -1.79 7.43
CA PRO A 143 -14.42 -2.02 6.49
C PRO A 143 -13.55 -3.19 6.96
N THR A 144 -13.17 -4.05 6.02
CA THR A 144 -12.26 -5.17 6.24
C THR A 144 -10.88 -4.64 6.59
N THR A 145 -10.22 -5.23 7.59
CA THR A 145 -8.85 -4.88 7.96
C THR A 145 -7.87 -5.77 7.22
N PHE A 146 -6.81 -5.15 6.72
CA PHE A 146 -5.74 -5.78 5.95
C PHE A 146 -4.42 -5.50 6.64
N SER A 147 -3.67 -6.57 6.93
CA SER A 147 -2.37 -6.49 7.62
C SER A 147 -1.23 -6.68 6.63
N LEU A 148 -0.23 -5.81 6.73
CA LEU A 148 0.98 -5.83 5.94
C LEU A 148 2.12 -6.54 6.70
N PRO A 149 3.11 -7.12 5.99
CA PRO A 149 4.24 -7.81 6.62
C PRO A 149 5.09 -6.95 7.55
N ASN A 150 5.11 -5.62 7.37
CA ASN A 150 5.82 -4.67 8.22
C ASN A 150 5.07 -4.35 9.54
N GLY A 151 3.97 -5.04 9.83
CA GLY A 151 3.16 -4.85 11.04
C GLY A 151 2.16 -3.70 10.94
N CYS A 152 2.10 -3.04 9.79
CA CYS A 152 1.11 -2.02 9.50
C CYS A 152 -0.22 -2.62 9.07
N HIS A 153 -1.32 -1.91 9.28
CA HIS A 153 -2.62 -2.31 8.78
C HIS A 153 -3.43 -1.15 8.24
N PHE A 154 -4.35 -1.47 7.34
CA PHE A 154 -5.32 -0.53 6.79
C PHE A 154 -6.70 -1.18 6.71
N ARG A 155 -7.74 -0.38 6.50
CA ARG A 155 -9.12 -0.85 6.43
C ARG A 155 -9.87 -0.21 5.27
N THR A 156 -10.57 -1.04 4.50
CA THR A 156 -11.45 -0.59 3.43
C THR A 156 -12.53 -1.62 3.11
N TYR A 157 -13.53 -1.26 2.32
CA TYR A 157 -14.50 -2.22 1.80
C TYR A 157 -13.95 -2.92 0.56
N TRP A 158 -14.05 -4.24 0.56
CA TRP A 158 -13.52 -5.08 -0.49
C TRP A 158 -14.50 -6.21 -0.80
N ASP A 159 -14.93 -6.30 -2.06
CA ASP A 159 -15.72 -7.42 -2.55
C ASP A 159 -14.95 -8.17 -3.65
N ALA A 160 -14.23 -9.22 -3.23
CA ALA A 160 -13.45 -10.06 -4.13
C ALA A 160 -14.27 -10.77 -5.22
N SER A 161 -15.60 -10.81 -5.08
CA SER A 161 -16.51 -11.43 -6.06
C SER A 161 -17.00 -10.45 -7.14
N ARG A 162 -16.93 -9.14 -6.89
CA ARG A 162 -17.37 -8.09 -7.81
C ARG A 162 -16.22 -7.34 -8.46
N ASP A 163 -15.13 -7.19 -7.73
CA ASP A 163 -14.06 -6.26 -8.09
C ASP A 163 -12.79 -7.08 -8.36
N GLY A 164 -12.55 -7.41 -9.64
CA GLY A 164 -11.31 -8.06 -10.11
C GLY A 164 -10.06 -7.17 -10.03
N SER A 165 -10.11 -6.11 -9.22
CA SER A 165 -9.07 -5.10 -9.02
C SER A 165 -8.04 -5.62 -8.02
N ALA A 166 -6.77 -5.27 -8.22
CA ALA A 166 -5.72 -5.52 -7.23
C ALA A 166 -5.33 -4.18 -6.58
N LEU A 167 -5.22 -4.16 -5.24
CA LEU A 167 -4.67 -3.03 -4.51
C LEU A 167 -3.15 -3.22 -4.40
N PHE A 168 -2.38 -2.30 -4.99
CA PHE A 168 -0.93 -2.34 -4.93
C PHE A 168 -0.47 -1.48 -3.76
N VAL A 169 -0.08 -2.13 -2.66
CA VAL A 169 0.53 -1.46 -1.51
C VAL A 169 2.05 -1.61 -1.61
N PRO A 170 2.81 -0.52 -1.82
CA PRO A 170 4.25 -0.59 -1.95
C PRO A 170 4.86 -1.19 -0.66
N SER A 171 5.72 -2.17 -0.86
CA SER A 171 6.46 -2.83 0.22
C SER A 171 7.78 -2.09 0.43
N GLY A 172 8.03 -1.53 1.62
CA GLY A 172 9.32 -0.89 1.93
C GLY A 172 9.24 0.19 3.01
N ASP A 173 10.34 0.92 3.20
CA ASP A 173 10.51 2.01 4.17
C ASP A 173 9.63 3.25 3.87
N SER A 174 8.85 3.25 2.79
CA SER A 174 7.92 4.32 2.41
C SER A 174 6.56 4.24 3.12
N VAL A 175 6.28 3.16 3.85
CA VAL A 175 5.02 2.99 4.61
C VAL A 175 5.24 3.40 6.06
N THR A 176 4.69 4.55 6.45
CA THR A 176 4.66 4.99 7.84
C THR A 176 3.35 4.58 8.50
N CYS A 177 3.43 4.21 9.78
CA CYS A 177 2.29 3.76 10.55
C CYS A 177 2.25 4.43 11.91
N THR A 178 1.05 4.67 12.40
CA THR A 178 0.83 5.19 13.74
C THR A 178 1.29 4.18 14.79
N PRO A 179 1.49 4.60 16.07
CA PRO A 179 1.88 3.68 17.14
C PRO A 179 0.92 2.50 17.35
N ASP A 180 -0.36 2.69 17.01
CA ASP A 180 -1.41 1.67 17.01
C ASP A 180 -1.47 0.85 15.70
N GLY A 181 -0.44 0.96 14.85
CA GLY A 181 -0.18 0.14 13.66
C GLY A 181 -0.94 0.55 12.40
N TRP A 182 -1.76 1.59 12.43
CA TRP A 182 -2.50 2.00 11.24
C TRP A 182 -1.63 2.78 10.26
N MET A 183 -1.71 2.46 8.97
CA MET A 183 -1.04 3.22 7.92
C MET A 183 -1.42 4.70 7.98
N THR A 184 -0.42 5.56 7.88
CA THR A 184 -0.56 7.02 7.85
C THR A 184 0.33 7.60 6.78
N ASP A 185 0.07 8.86 6.43
CA ASP A 185 0.79 9.65 5.44
C ASP A 185 0.69 9.12 4.01
N ARG A 186 1.37 9.83 3.11
CA ARG A 186 1.35 9.59 1.67
C ARG A 186 2.16 8.34 1.38
N SER A 187 1.52 7.18 1.41
CA SER A 187 2.02 6.04 0.68
C SER A 187 1.73 6.24 -0.80
N ASP A 188 2.69 5.96 -1.64
CA ASP A 188 2.60 5.81 -3.09
C ASP A 188 1.77 4.57 -3.47
N VAL A 189 0.65 4.36 -2.76
CA VAL A 189 -0.33 3.31 -3.04
C VAL A 189 -1.13 3.74 -4.24
N SER A 190 -1.09 2.89 -5.26
CA SER A 190 -1.94 3.05 -6.43
C SER A 190 -2.89 1.87 -6.54
N VAL A 191 -4.16 2.17 -6.75
CA VAL A 191 -5.12 1.16 -7.20
C VAL A 191 -5.07 1.19 -8.72
N THR A 192 -4.97 0.02 -9.34
CA THR A 192 -5.29 -0.13 -10.75
C THR A 192 -6.64 -0.85 -10.84
N PRO A 193 -7.76 -0.11 -11.03
CA PRO A 193 -9.10 -0.70 -11.19
C PRO A 193 -9.19 -1.66 -12.38
N SER A 194 -8.26 -1.55 -13.32
CA SER A 194 -8.02 -2.49 -14.43
C SER A 194 -6.60 -2.27 -14.96
N ALA A 195 -6.04 -3.25 -15.69
CA ALA A 195 -4.70 -3.19 -16.29
C ALA A 195 -4.47 -2.03 -17.29
N SER A 196 -5.49 -1.21 -17.57
CA SER A 196 -5.45 -0.07 -18.50
C SER A 196 -5.66 1.30 -17.85
N ALA A 197 -5.95 1.33 -16.54
CA ALA A 197 -6.21 2.57 -15.81
C ALA A 197 -4.92 3.15 -15.23
N ALA A 198 -4.75 4.47 -15.33
CA ALA A 198 -3.61 5.15 -14.71
C ALA A 198 -3.66 4.97 -13.19
N PRO A 199 -2.52 4.70 -12.53
CA PRO A 199 -2.44 4.54 -11.08
C PRO A 199 -2.97 5.80 -10.38
N THR A 200 -4.00 5.65 -9.56
CA THR A 200 -4.54 6.74 -8.74
C THR A 200 -3.82 6.75 -7.40
N ALA A 201 -3.10 7.83 -7.09
CA ALA A 201 -2.42 7.99 -5.81
C ALA A 201 -3.43 8.10 -4.67
N LEU A 202 -3.25 7.28 -3.63
CA LEU A 202 -4.02 7.31 -2.39
C LEU A 202 -3.17 7.83 -1.24
N THR A 203 -3.80 8.53 -0.29
CA THR A 203 -3.19 8.90 0.98
C THR A 203 -3.84 8.08 2.09
N PHE A 204 -3.06 7.51 3.00
CA PHE A 204 -3.62 6.76 4.12
C PHE A 204 -3.77 7.68 5.33
N TYR A 205 -4.98 7.67 5.90
CA TYR A 205 -5.27 8.44 7.10
C TYR A 205 -5.85 7.53 8.18
N ARG A 206 -5.03 7.25 9.21
CA ARG A 206 -5.37 6.31 10.29
C ARG A 206 -5.85 4.96 9.76
N GLY A 207 -5.27 4.50 8.64
CA GLY A 207 -5.61 3.24 7.99
C GLY A 207 -6.75 3.33 6.97
N PHE A 208 -7.37 4.48 6.75
CA PHE A 208 -8.35 4.64 5.68
C PHE A 208 -7.67 5.14 4.40
N PRO A 209 -7.82 4.44 3.25
CA PRO A 209 -7.36 4.95 1.97
C PRO A 209 -8.24 6.11 1.50
N LEU A 210 -7.61 7.25 1.25
CA LEU A 210 -8.26 8.48 0.79
C LEU A 210 -7.74 8.87 -0.59
N ALA A 211 -8.64 9.24 -1.50
CA ALA A 211 -8.32 9.83 -2.78
C ALA A 211 -8.64 11.34 -2.78
N ASN A 212 -7.83 12.13 -3.50
CA ASN A 212 -7.96 13.59 -3.62
C ASN A 212 -7.91 14.37 -2.29
N LEU A 213 -7.25 13.82 -1.26
CA LEU A 213 -7.09 14.46 0.04
C LEU A 213 -5.72 14.08 0.63
N ASN A 214 -4.97 15.08 1.11
CA ASN A 214 -3.61 14.92 1.64
C ASN A 214 -3.52 15.43 3.08
N PRO A 215 -4.12 14.74 4.06
CA PRO A 215 -4.00 15.13 5.46
C PRO A 215 -2.56 14.86 5.94
N THR A 216 -1.77 15.90 6.18
CA THR A 216 -0.35 15.79 6.57
C THR A 216 -0.08 16.03 8.06
N SER A 217 -1.10 16.41 8.85
CA SER A 217 -1.01 16.60 10.32
C SER A 217 -2.27 17.27 10.92
N ALA A 218 -3.25 17.66 10.11
CA ALA A 218 -4.49 18.23 10.62
C ALA A 218 -5.30 17.16 11.35
N ALA A 219 -5.73 17.47 12.58
CA ALA A 219 -6.50 16.64 13.49
C ALA A 219 -7.91 16.34 12.97
N LEU A 220 -8.02 15.70 11.81
CA LEU A 220 -9.31 15.30 11.25
C LEU A 220 -9.89 14.15 12.08
N ALA A 221 -11.00 14.40 12.77
CA ALA A 221 -11.73 13.34 13.42
C ALA A 221 -12.55 12.57 12.38
N VAL A 222 -12.44 11.24 12.39
CA VAL A 222 -13.34 10.38 11.61
C VAL A 222 -14.66 10.30 12.39
N ILE A 223 -15.71 10.92 11.86
CA ILE A 223 -17.04 10.94 12.48
C ILE A 223 -17.82 9.68 12.13
N SER A 224 -17.76 9.30 10.84
CA SER A 224 -18.33 8.05 10.32
C SER A 224 -17.55 7.59 9.09
N ALA A 225 -17.57 6.28 8.85
CA ALA A 225 -16.97 5.65 7.68
C ALA A 225 -17.75 4.37 7.36
N ASP A 226 -18.55 4.40 6.30
CA ASP A 226 -19.31 3.27 5.79
C ASP A 226 -19.06 3.07 4.29
N GLU A 227 -19.70 2.05 3.71
CA GLU A 227 -19.55 1.68 2.29
C GLU A 227 -20.16 2.71 1.32
N ARG A 228 -20.86 3.73 1.82
CA ARG A 228 -21.43 4.82 1.02
C ARG A 228 -20.54 6.04 1.09
N GLN A 229 -20.07 6.39 2.29
CA GLN A 229 -19.34 7.63 2.54
C GLN A 229 -18.54 7.65 3.84
N MET A 230 -17.68 8.65 3.96
CA MET A 230 -16.95 9.02 5.16
C MET A 230 -17.18 10.50 5.46
N LEU A 231 -17.32 10.82 6.75
CA LEU A 231 -17.33 12.18 7.26
C LEU A 231 -16.09 12.45 8.09
N LEU A 232 -15.35 13.49 7.71
CA LEU A 232 -14.17 13.97 8.44
C LEU A 232 -14.42 15.37 8.99
N SER A 233 -14.14 15.59 10.27
CA SER A 233 -14.29 16.90 10.91
C SER A 233 -12.94 17.51 11.26
N ASN A 234 -12.74 18.79 10.97
CA ASN A 234 -11.64 19.58 11.53
C ASN A 234 -12.16 20.43 12.71
N HIS A 235 -12.51 19.76 13.81
CA HIS A 235 -13.24 20.39 14.91
C HIS A 235 -12.56 21.65 15.46
N ASP A 236 -11.22 21.64 15.55
CA ASP A 236 -10.44 22.76 16.09
C ASP A 236 -10.44 24.01 15.20
N LYS A 237 -10.63 23.85 13.88
CA LYS A 237 -10.57 24.95 12.90
C LYS A 237 -11.95 25.36 12.39
N ALA A 238 -12.85 24.39 12.23
CA ALA A 238 -14.18 24.59 11.66
C ALA A 238 -15.17 23.57 12.26
N PRO A 239 -15.61 23.79 13.53
CA PRO A 239 -16.34 22.81 14.33
C PRO A 239 -17.69 22.38 13.74
N ASP A 240 -18.33 23.26 12.98
CA ASP A 240 -19.64 23.03 12.36
C ASP A 240 -19.52 22.60 10.89
N SER A 241 -18.36 22.06 10.49
CA SER A 241 -18.13 21.65 9.11
C SER A 241 -17.50 20.27 9.00
N PHE A 242 -17.78 19.59 7.89
CA PHE A 242 -17.34 18.22 7.65
C PHE A 242 -17.00 18.02 6.18
N LEU A 243 -15.88 17.36 5.88
CA LEU A 243 -15.63 16.84 4.53
C LEU A 243 -16.54 15.64 4.29
N LEU A 244 -17.21 15.62 3.14
CA LEU A 244 -17.97 14.48 2.67
C LEU A 244 -17.16 13.74 1.60
N LEU A 245 -16.83 12.48 1.87
CA LEU A 245 -16.07 11.64 0.95
C LEU A 245 -16.91 10.41 0.59
N PRO A 246 -17.50 10.33 -0.61
CA PRO A 246 -18.12 9.09 -1.07
C PRO A 246 -17.12 7.95 -1.17
N PHE A 247 -17.60 6.73 -0.97
CA PHE A 247 -16.82 5.54 -1.26
C PHE A 247 -16.78 5.29 -2.77
N ASP A 248 -15.58 5.20 -3.33
CA ASP A 248 -15.36 4.83 -4.72
C ASP A 248 -14.99 3.34 -4.79
N HIS A 249 -15.95 2.52 -5.21
CA HIS A 249 -15.76 1.07 -5.33
C HIS A 249 -14.65 0.69 -6.32
N SER A 250 -14.38 1.52 -7.34
CA SER A 250 -13.30 1.23 -8.29
C SER A 250 -11.92 1.42 -7.67
N LEU A 251 -11.81 2.31 -6.69
CA LEU A 251 -10.58 2.62 -5.98
C LEU A 251 -10.47 1.90 -4.63
N HIS A 252 -11.54 1.26 -4.16
CA HIS A 252 -11.66 0.75 -2.78
C HIS A 252 -11.22 1.81 -1.75
N ALA A 253 -11.62 3.07 -1.98
CA ALA A 253 -11.16 4.22 -1.21
C ALA A 253 -12.25 5.28 -1.07
N TRP A 254 -12.16 6.09 -0.02
CA TRP A 254 -13.02 7.26 0.11
C TRP A 254 -12.42 8.41 -0.66
N ARG A 255 -13.17 8.96 -1.62
CA ARG A 255 -12.69 10.01 -2.51
C ARG A 255 -13.31 11.33 -2.14
N PHE A 256 -12.49 12.36 -1.94
CA PHE A 256 -12.99 13.71 -1.84
C PHE A 256 -13.35 14.27 -3.23
N ASP A 257 -14.57 14.78 -3.38
CA ASP A 257 -15.11 15.31 -4.65
C ASP A 257 -15.43 16.82 -4.61
N GLY A 258 -15.04 17.51 -3.53
CA GLY A 258 -15.27 18.94 -3.34
C GLY A 258 -16.43 19.27 -2.41
N ARG A 259 -17.22 18.27 -1.95
CA ARG A 259 -18.38 18.53 -1.09
C ARG A 259 -18.03 18.68 0.38
N VAL A 260 -18.51 19.77 0.98
CA VAL A 260 -18.36 20.08 2.41
C VAL A 260 -19.75 20.23 3.01
N ILE A 261 -20.01 19.55 4.11
CA ILE A 261 -21.22 19.77 4.91
C ILE A 261 -20.98 20.95 5.84
N LEU A 262 -21.93 21.89 5.87
CA LEU A 262 -21.97 22.99 6.82
C LEU A 262 -23.21 22.85 7.69
N GLN A 263 -23.02 22.62 8.98
CA GLN A 263 -24.10 22.56 9.95
C GLN A 263 -24.45 23.99 10.38
N ILE A 264 -25.54 24.51 9.83
CA ILE A 264 -26.00 25.88 10.08
C ILE A 264 -27.53 25.90 10.00
N GLY A 265 -28.18 26.55 10.96
CA GLY A 265 -29.63 26.65 10.97
C GLY A 265 -30.14 27.56 9.84
N ARG A 266 -31.36 27.31 9.35
CA ARG A 266 -31.95 28.12 8.25
C ARG A 266 -31.94 29.62 8.52
N GLY A 267 -32.27 30.03 9.75
CA GLY A 267 -32.29 31.45 10.13
C GLY A 267 -30.91 32.11 10.05
N ASP A 268 -29.85 31.38 10.43
CA ASP A 268 -28.47 31.87 10.34
C ASP A 268 -27.96 31.87 8.88
N ALA A 269 -28.41 30.90 8.08
CA ALA A 269 -28.10 30.82 6.66
C ALA A 269 -28.76 31.94 5.81
N ASP A 270 -29.85 32.54 6.30
CA ASP A 270 -30.48 33.71 5.68
C ASP A 270 -29.69 35.00 5.94
N ASN A 271 -28.84 35.02 6.97
CA ASN A 271 -27.91 36.11 7.21
C ASN A 271 -26.65 35.94 6.34
N ALA A 272 -26.54 36.78 5.31
CA ALA A 272 -25.43 36.74 4.35
C ALA A 272 -24.04 36.90 5.00
N ALA A 273 -23.91 37.67 6.09
CA ALA A 273 -22.64 37.85 6.78
C ALA A 273 -22.26 36.58 7.57
N THR A 274 -23.20 36.00 8.30
CA THR A 274 -23.01 34.76 9.06
C THR A 274 -22.65 33.60 8.13
N LEU A 275 -23.42 33.42 7.05
CA LEU A 275 -23.16 32.37 6.06
C LEU A 275 -21.78 32.53 5.40
N LYS A 276 -21.41 33.76 5.02
CA LYS A 276 -20.10 34.04 4.41
C LYS A 276 -18.96 33.69 5.37
N GLN A 277 -19.06 34.09 6.64
CA GLN A 277 -18.04 33.80 7.64
C GLN A 277 -17.86 32.29 7.86
N ALA A 278 -18.97 31.54 7.94
CA ALA A 278 -18.93 30.09 8.10
C ALA A 278 -18.27 29.38 6.91
N ILE A 279 -18.55 29.85 5.68
CA ILE A 279 -17.90 29.36 4.46
C ILE A 279 -16.41 29.68 4.46
N GLU A 280 -16.01 30.91 4.76
CA GLU A 280 -14.60 31.33 4.79
C GLU A 280 -13.80 30.53 5.84
N GLN A 281 -14.39 30.26 7.00
CA GLN A 281 -13.78 29.43 8.04
C GLN A 281 -13.57 27.99 7.57
N ALA A 282 -14.57 27.38 6.93
CA ALA A 282 -14.45 26.03 6.38
C ALA A 282 -13.42 25.97 5.22
N GLN A 283 -13.40 26.97 4.33
CA GLN A 283 -12.38 27.08 3.28
C GLN A 283 -10.97 27.13 3.86
N ALA A 284 -10.74 27.98 4.86
CA ALA A 284 -9.46 28.09 5.53
C ALA A 284 -9.02 26.80 6.22
N ALA A 285 -9.97 25.99 6.72
CA ALA A 285 -9.69 24.71 7.36
C ALA A 285 -9.35 23.58 6.37
N TYR A 286 -9.93 23.59 5.16
CA TYR A 286 -9.87 22.45 4.25
C TYR A 286 -9.03 22.64 3.00
N LEU A 287 -8.95 23.85 2.43
CA LEU A 287 -8.13 24.10 1.23
C LEU A 287 -6.66 23.65 1.37
N PRO A 288 -5.99 23.82 2.53
CA PRO A 288 -4.61 23.35 2.71
C PRO A 288 -4.44 21.83 2.62
N LEU A 289 -5.53 21.06 2.72
CA LEU A 289 -5.52 19.60 2.70
C LEU A 289 -5.69 19.03 1.28
N LEU A 290 -5.97 19.88 0.29
CA LEU A 290 -6.27 19.45 -1.06
C LEU A 290 -5.01 19.40 -1.92
N PRO A 291 -4.86 18.38 -2.80
CA PRO A 291 -3.69 18.22 -3.66
C PRO A 291 -3.55 19.31 -4.73
N ALA A 292 -4.63 20.01 -5.09
CA ALA A 292 -4.64 21.10 -6.07
C ALA A 292 -5.30 22.34 -5.47
N ALA A 293 -4.70 23.52 -5.71
CA ALA A 293 -5.21 24.81 -5.25
C ALA A 293 -6.55 25.24 -5.90
N SER A 294 -7.09 24.44 -6.85
CA SER A 294 -8.23 24.79 -7.70
C SER A 294 -9.47 23.92 -7.51
N THR A 295 -9.52 23.08 -6.47
CA THR A 295 -10.75 22.34 -6.16
C THR A 295 -11.82 23.31 -5.64
N ALA A 296 -12.84 23.56 -6.44
CA ALA A 296 -14.00 24.32 -5.99
C ALA A 296 -14.72 23.53 -4.87
N LEU A 297 -15.04 24.23 -3.78
CA LEU A 297 -15.78 23.65 -2.67
C LEU A 297 -17.27 23.92 -2.86
N THR A 298 -18.09 22.88 -2.75
CA THR A 298 -19.54 22.98 -2.73
C THR A 298 -20.02 22.70 -1.31
N PHE A 299 -20.67 23.68 -0.70
CA PHE A 299 -21.22 23.64 0.65
C PHE A 299 -22.65 23.15 0.65
N LEU A 300 -22.90 22.06 1.37
CA LEU A 300 -24.22 21.50 1.61
C LEU A 300 -24.66 21.89 3.02
N LEU A 301 -25.68 22.73 3.11
CA LEU A 301 -26.16 23.23 4.40
C LEU A 301 -27.18 22.26 4.99
N VAL A 302 -26.94 21.86 6.23
CA VAL A 302 -27.81 20.96 7.00
C VAL A 302 -28.13 21.58 8.35
N GLU A 303 -29.33 21.29 8.88
CA GLU A 303 -29.70 21.72 10.24
C GLU A 303 -28.85 21.02 11.30
N LYS A 304 -28.61 19.72 11.08
CA LYS A 304 -27.85 18.87 11.98
C LYS A 304 -27.26 17.70 11.23
N VAL A 305 -25.99 17.41 11.48
CA VAL A 305 -25.34 16.20 10.97
C VAL A 305 -25.71 15.02 11.86
N SER A 306 -26.06 13.89 11.22
CA SER A 306 -26.26 12.61 11.90
C SER A 306 -25.47 11.52 11.18
N PRO A 307 -24.68 10.69 11.89
CA PRO A 307 -23.92 9.59 11.30
C PRO A 307 -24.79 8.54 10.59
N GLU A 308 -26.07 8.42 10.95
CA GLU A 308 -26.97 7.38 10.44
C GLU A 308 -27.71 7.78 9.16
N THR A 309 -27.65 9.06 8.77
CA THR A 309 -28.37 9.61 7.62
C THR A 309 -27.40 10.15 6.60
N ASP A 310 -27.74 10.03 5.31
CA ASP A 310 -26.99 10.70 4.24
C ASP A 310 -27.11 12.24 4.39
N PRO A 311 -26.03 12.96 4.75
CA PRO A 311 -26.08 14.40 4.92
C PRO A 311 -26.32 15.15 3.60
N ALA A 312 -25.94 14.56 2.45
CA ALA A 312 -26.22 15.17 1.16
C ALA A 312 -27.72 15.15 0.84
N ALA A 313 -28.41 14.07 1.22
CA ALA A 313 -29.87 13.99 1.10
C ALA A 313 -30.59 14.89 2.14
N ALA A 314 -29.97 15.13 3.30
CA ALA A 314 -30.51 16.02 4.34
C ALA A 314 -30.26 17.51 4.09
N ALA A 315 -29.48 17.86 3.06
CA ALA A 315 -29.13 19.24 2.74
C ALA A 315 -30.37 20.03 2.28
N TYR A 316 -30.61 21.17 2.92
CA TYR A 316 -31.73 22.04 2.57
C TYR A 316 -31.33 23.15 1.59
N ARG A 317 -30.03 23.37 1.40
CA ARG A 317 -29.47 24.38 0.49
C ARG A 317 -28.05 24.00 0.07
N THR A 318 -27.69 24.34 -1.16
CA THR A 318 -26.34 24.19 -1.70
C THR A 318 -25.77 25.56 -2.05
N VAL A 319 -24.50 25.79 -1.74
CA VAL A 319 -23.74 27.02 -2.03
C VAL A 319 -22.39 26.62 -2.63
N ASN A 320 -21.90 27.37 -3.62
CA ASN A 320 -20.59 27.17 -4.25
C ASN A 320 -19.67 28.36 -3.97
#